data_AF-A0A1Q3APE2-F1
#
_entry.id   AF-A0A1Q3APE2-F1
#
_cell.length_a   1.000
_cell.length_b   1.000
_cell.length_c   1.000
_cell.angle_alpha   90.00
_cell.angle_beta   90.00
_cell.angle_gamma   90.00
#
_symmetry.space_group_name_H-M   'P 1'
#
loop_
_entity.id
_entity.type
_entity.pdbx_description
1 polymer ?
#
loop_
_entity_poly.entity_id
_entity_poly.type
_entity_poly.pdbx_seq_one_letter_code
_entity_poly.pdbx_strand_id
1 'polypeptide(L)'
;MESSNTQSSSTTNSPTISSTQISPATQPLQTIPSFTPNLQHFITIKLNHTNYLLWKTQLTPILKTYNLLDLVNGTEPCPPTTIINAKDNSPTPNPAYLSWCQRDQLVLSWINASLSESTLPLVVGKLTSTEAWNTLNKAFGSPSHTRILQLHMQLQNLKKNDSSISTYLQQAKYLADETVR
;
A
#
# COMPACT_ATOMS: atom_id res chain seq x y z
N MET A 1 58.53 79.73 10.28
CA MET A 1 58.24 78.83 9.14
C MET A 1 57.28 77.77 9.64
N GLU A 2 56.15 77.67 8.93
CA GLU A 2 55.18 76.56 8.82
C GLU A 2 55.61 75.18 9.35
N SER A 3 54.76 74.27 9.83
CA SER A 3 53.29 74.11 9.71
C SER A 3 52.82 72.98 10.65
N SER A 4 51.57 73.08 11.14
CA SER A 4 50.45 72.09 11.15
C SER A 4 50.73 70.59 11.46
N ASN A 5 49.87 69.76 12.08
CA ASN A 5 48.48 69.76 12.56
C ASN A 5 48.36 68.44 13.38
N THR A 6 47.92 68.42 14.63
CA THR A 6 46.53 68.26 15.14
C THR A 6 46.05 66.83 15.39
N GLN A 7 45.96 66.56 16.71
CA GLN A 7 44.97 65.80 17.50
C GLN A 7 44.66 64.32 17.20
N SER A 8 44.75 63.54 18.28
CA SER A 8 43.70 62.58 18.64
C SER A 8 43.57 62.50 20.15
N SER A 9 42.36 62.76 20.64
CA SER A 9 41.93 62.70 22.04
C SER A 9 41.07 61.46 22.27
N SER A 10 41.10 60.98 23.54
CA SER A 10 40.01 60.26 24.26
C SER A 10 39.59 58.88 23.70
N THR A 11 39.25 57.84 24.48
CA THR A 11 38.77 57.72 25.86
C THR A 11 38.85 56.24 26.29
N THR A 12 38.89 56.02 27.60
CA THR A 12 38.83 54.75 28.35
C THR A 12 37.61 53.86 28.03
N ASN A 13 37.80 52.52 28.08
CA ASN A 13 36.97 51.57 28.85
C ASN A 13 37.48 50.12 28.73
N SER A 14 37.64 49.46 29.88
CA SER A 14 38.07 48.06 30.02
C SER A 14 36.94 47.06 29.70
N PRO A 15 37.24 45.81 29.28
CA PRO A 15 36.28 44.97 28.58
C PRO A 15 35.42 44.11 29.50
N THR A 16 34.14 44.04 29.15
CA THR A 16 33.13 43.09 29.65
C THR A 16 33.29 41.74 28.96
N ILE A 17 33.28 40.66 29.75
CA ILE A 17 33.26 39.27 29.30
C ILE A 17 31.89 38.98 28.68
N SER A 18 31.83 38.80 27.37
CA SER A 18 30.63 38.32 26.67
C SER A 18 30.80 36.85 26.32
N SER A 19 30.04 36.01 27.02
CA SER A 19 29.87 34.58 26.78
C SER A 19 29.09 34.37 25.48
N THR A 20 29.73 33.84 24.45
CA THR A 20 29.09 33.49 23.17
C THR A 20 28.21 32.25 23.36
N GLN A 21 26.88 32.43 23.39
CA GLN A 21 25.93 31.34 23.22
C GLN A 21 26.01 30.81 21.78
N ILE A 22 26.39 29.54 21.64
CA ILE A 22 26.29 28.79 20.38
C ILE A 22 24.88 28.20 20.33
N SER A 23 23.99 28.80 19.54
CA SER A 23 22.71 28.18 19.19
C SER A 23 22.96 27.00 18.24
N PRO A 24 22.42 25.80 18.49
CA PRO A 24 22.42 24.76 17.47
C PRO A 24 21.43 25.19 16.37
N ALA A 25 21.91 25.23 15.13
CA ALA A 25 21.06 25.46 13.97
C ALA A 25 20.04 24.32 13.85
N THR A 26 18.77 24.61 14.16
CA THR A 26 17.65 23.72 13.86
C THR A 26 17.54 23.61 12.35
N GLN A 27 18.03 22.50 11.78
CA GLN A 27 17.76 22.17 10.39
C GLN A 27 16.24 22.01 10.21
N PRO A 28 15.62 22.60 9.18
CA PRO A 28 14.22 22.34 8.90
C PRO A 28 14.10 20.86 8.54
N LEU A 29 13.35 20.11 9.35
CA LEU A 29 12.88 18.77 9.02
C LEU A 29 12.14 18.90 7.68
N GLN A 30 12.74 18.44 6.59
CA GLN A 30 12.05 18.37 5.32
C GLN A 30 10.92 17.35 5.49
N THR A 31 9.71 17.85 5.78
CA THR A 31 8.47 17.10 5.64
C THR A 31 8.35 16.72 4.19
N ILE A 32 8.79 15.49 3.87
CA ILE A 32 8.48 14.85 2.60
C ILE A 32 6.95 14.84 2.53
N PRO A 33 6.32 15.40 1.47
CA PRO A 33 4.89 15.23 1.29
C PRO A 33 4.67 13.72 1.09
N SER A 34 4.18 13.05 2.13
CA SER A 34 3.70 11.68 2.06
C SER A 34 2.44 11.70 1.21
N PHE A 35 2.61 11.72 -0.11
CA PHE A 35 1.50 11.66 -1.05
C PHE A 35 0.95 10.25 -0.99
N THR A 36 0.04 9.99 -0.05
CA THR A 36 -0.79 8.79 -0.07
C THR A 36 -1.77 8.95 -1.23
N PRO A 37 -1.68 8.14 -2.28
CA PRO A 37 -2.65 8.18 -3.37
C PRO A 37 -4.05 7.96 -2.82
N ASN A 38 -4.98 8.86 -3.12
CA ASN A 38 -6.38 8.63 -2.79
C ASN A 38 -6.96 7.57 -3.74
N LEU A 39 -6.90 6.30 -3.31
CA LEU A 39 -7.35 5.16 -4.11
C LEU A 39 -8.84 5.13 -4.41
N GLN A 40 -9.65 5.96 -3.75
CA GLN A 40 -11.09 6.04 -4.02
C GLN A 40 -11.38 6.43 -5.48
N HIS A 41 -10.45 7.14 -6.12
CA HIS A 41 -10.57 7.50 -7.55
C HIS A 41 -10.19 6.36 -8.50
N PHE A 42 -9.38 5.39 -8.04
CA PHE A 42 -8.88 4.30 -8.88
C PHE A 42 -9.68 3.01 -8.71
N ILE A 43 -10.32 2.79 -7.55
CA ILE A 43 -11.17 1.63 -7.31
C ILE A 43 -12.63 1.99 -7.65
N THR A 44 -12.99 1.85 -8.92
CA THR A 44 -14.38 2.05 -9.35
C THR A 44 -15.26 0.83 -9.03
N ILE A 45 -14.66 -0.36 -8.84
CA ILE A 45 -15.37 -1.61 -8.60
C ILE A 45 -15.03 -2.15 -7.20
N LYS A 46 -16.02 -2.16 -6.31
CA LYS A 46 -15.90 -2.86 -5.01
C LYS A 46 -16.01 -4.37 -5.21
N LEU A 47 -15.09 -5.13 -4.61
CA LEU A 47 -15.08 -6.59 -4.67
C LEU A 47 -16.40 -7.16 -4.11
N ASN A 48 -17.01 -8.06 -4.86
CA ASN A 48 -18.15 -8.88 -4.46
C ASN A 48 -17.93 -10.32 -4.97
N HIS A 49 -18.86 -11.21 -4.65
CA HIS A 49 -18.79 -12.63 -5.00
C HIS A 49 -18.81 -12.91 -6.51
N THR A 50 -18.98 -11.92 -7.38
CA THR A 50 -19.09 -12.12 -8.84
C THR A 50 -18.08 -11.33 -9.66
N ASN A 51 -17.23 -10.50 -9.04
CA ASN A 51 -16.36 -9.62 -9.82
C ASN A 51 -14.88 -9.75 -9.43
N TYR A 52 -14.50 -10.82 -8.76
CA TYR A 52 -13.12 -11.04 -8.31
C TYR A 52 -12.07 -10.85 -9.39
N LEU A 53 -12.29 -11.42 -10.59
CA LEU A 53 -11.32 -11.28 -11.68
C LEU A 53 -11.19 -9.82 -12.16
N LEU A 54 -12.29 -9.09 -12.24
CA LEU A 54 -12.31 -7.67 -12.61
C LEU A 54 -11.61 -6.82 -11.54
N TRP A 55 -11.97 -7.04 -10.27
CA TRP A 55 -11.33 -6.39 -9.12
C TRP A 55 -9.82 -6.61 -9.11
N LYS A 56 -9.37 -7.87 -9.27
CA LYS A 56 -7.94 -8.22 -9.29
C LYS A 56 -7.24 -7.56 -10.47
N THR A 57 -7.90 -7.49 -11.63
CA THR A 57 -7.37 -6.85 -12.84
C THR A 57 -7.21 -5.34 -12.67
N GLN A 58 -8.10 -4.67 -11.93
CA GLN A 58 -7.98 -3.24 -11.62
C GLN A 58 -6.93 -2.95 -10.53
N LEU A 59 -6.90 -3.76 -9.47
CA LEU A 59 -6.05 -3.49 -8.31
C LEU A 59 -4.58 -3.84 -8.57
N THR A 60 -4.30 -4.89 -9.34
CA THR A 60 -2.92 -5.36 -9.59
C THR A 60 -2.03 -4.28 -10.26
N PRO A 61 -2.44 -3.60 -11.34
CA PRO A 61 -1.64 -2.53 -11.95
C PRO A 61 -1.37 -1.36 -10.99
N ILE A 62 -2.35 -0.99 -10.16
CA ILE A 62 -2.18 0.06 -9.15
C ILE A 62 -1.05 -0.32 -8.20
N LEU A 63 -1.09 -1.54 -7.64
CA LEU A 63 -0.05 -2.04 -6.75
C LEU A 63 1.33 -2.11 -7.43
N LYS A 64 1.38 -2.47 -8.72
CA LYS A 64 2.63 -2.47 -9.50
C LYS A 64 3.21 -1.06 -9.68
N THR A 65 2.38 -0.07 -10.00
CA THR A 65 2.82 1.33 -10.19
C THR A 65 3.50 1.90 -8.94
N TYR A 66 3.05 1.50 -7.75
CA TYR A 66 3.63 1.92 -6.48
C TYR A 66 4.72 0.97 -5.94
N ASN A 67 5.10 -0.07 -6.70
CA ASN A 67 6.04 -1.10 -6.25
C ASN A 67 5.63 -1.79 -4.94
N LEU A 68 4.33 -2.04 -4.78
CA LEU A 68 3.71 -2.64 -3.59
C LEU A 68 3.23 -4.07 -3.84
N LEU A 69 3.30 -4.56 -5.09
CA LEU A 69 2.83 -5.91 -5.43
C LEU A 69 3.63 -7.01 -4.71
N ASP A 70 4.91 -6.76 -4.43
CA ASP A 70 5.78 -7.74 -3.77
C ASP A 70 5.39 -7.99 -2.30
N LEU A 71 4.74 -7.01 -1.64
CA LEU A 71 4.18 -7.17 -0.30
C LEU A 71 3.02 -8.16 -0.31
N VAL A 72 2.03 -7.99 -1.20
CA VAL A 72 0.86 -8.89 -1.25
C VAL A 72 1.20 -10.28 -1.78
N ASN A 73 2.22 -10.42 -2.62
CA ASN A 73 2.71 -11.73 -3.06
C ASN A 73 3.58 -12.42 -1.99
N GLY A 74 4.07 -11.68 -0.99
CA GLY A 74 4.99 -12.20 0.02
C GLY A 74 6.43 -12.36 -0.46
N THR A 75 6.78 -11.80 -1.63
CA THR A 75 8.16 -11.77 -2.13
C THR A 75 9.04 -10.86 -1.28
N GLU A 76 8.45 -9.84 -0.67
CA GLU A 76 9.12 -8.94 0.28
C GLU A 76 8.72 -9.27 1.73
N PRO A 77 9.48 -10.13 2.44
CA PRO A 77 9.15 -10.52 3.80
C PRO A 77 9.35 -9.36 4.80
N CYS A 78 8.61 -9.42 5.91
CA CYS A 78 8.75 -8.46 6.99
C CYS A 78 10.19 -8.52 7.57
N PRO A 79 10.94 -7.42 7.57
CA PRO A 79 12.30 -7.41 8.10
C PRO A 79 12.28 -7.44 9.64
N PRO A 80 13.40 -7.79 10.29
CA PRO A 80 13.48 -7.82 11.75
C PRO A 80 13.18 -6.46 12.39
N THR A 81 12.53 -6.45 13.55
CA THR A 81 12.18 -5.22 14.29
C THR A 81 13.39 -4.45 14.80
N THR A 82 14.49 -5.15 15.07
CA THR A 82 15.74 -4.59 15.59
C THR A 82 16.94 -5.09 14.78
N ILE A 83 17.94 -4.23 14.65
CA ILE A 83 19.25 -4.54 14.06
C ILE A 83 20.34 -4.30 15.11
N ILE A 84 21.49 -4.96 14.95
CA ILE A 84 22.65 -4.73 15.81
C ILE A 84 23.43 -3.54 15.26
N ASN A 85 23.66 -2.53 16.10
CA ASN A 85 24.45 -1.37 15.72
C ASN A 85 25.94 -1.74 15.64
N ALA A 86 26.55 -1.44 14.49
CA ALA A 86 27.94 -1.79 14.21
C ALA A 86 28.98 -1.06 15.10
N LYS A 87 28.58 0.01 15.80
CA LYS A 87 29.49 0.81 16.64
C LYS A 87 29.59 0.29 18.07
N ASP A 88 28.52 -0.27 18.61
CA ASP A 88 28.40 -0.61 20.04
C ASP A 88 27.79 -2.00 20.31
N ASN A 89 27.50 -2.77 19.26
CA ASN A 89 26.83 -4.07 19.30
C ASN A 89 25.49 -4.06 20.07
N SER A 90 24.87 -2.90 20.24
CA SER A 90 23.58 -2.78 20.93
C SER A 90 22.41 -3.02 19.97
N PRO A 91 21.27 -3.53 20.47
CA PRO A 91 20.06 -3.66 19.67
C PRO A 91 19.42 -2.28 19.45
N THR A 92 19.26 -1.88 18.18
CA THR A 92 18.61 -0.63 17.79
C THR A 92 17.39 -0.91 16.89
N PRO A 93 16.37 -0.04 16.87
CA PRO A 93 15.21 -0.20 15.99
C PRO A 93 15.60 -0.23 14.51
N ASN A 94 15.01 -1.16 13.75
CA ASN A 94 15.25 -1.25 12.32
C ASN A 94 14.37 -0.25 11.55
N PRO A 95 14.94 0.78 10.89
CA PRO A 95 14.15 1.70 10.08
C PRO A 95 13.42 0.98 8.92
N ALA A 96 14.00 -0.10 8.37
CA ALA A 96 13.38 -0.86 7.30
C ALA A 96 12.07 -1.56 7.75
N TYR A 97 11.98 -1.97 9.02
CA TYR A 97 10.75 -2.54 9.59
C TYR A 97 9.63 -1.51 9.63
N LEU A 98 9.93 -0.29 10.07
CA LEU A 98 8.94 0.79 10.10
C LEU A 98 8.45 1.15 8.69
N SER A 99 9.38 1.29 7.73
CA SER A 99 9.02 1.57 6.33
C SER A 99 8.26 0.42 5.66
N TRP A 100 8.58 -0.82 5.99
CA TRP A 100 7.82 -2.00 5.53
C TRP A 100 6.41 -1.99 6.10
N CYS A 101 6.26 -1.79 7.41
CA CYS A 101 4.97 -1.76 8.09
C CYS A 101 4.06 -0.66 7.52
N GLN A 102 4.57 0.55 7.31
CA GLN A 102 3.79 1.64 6.70
C GLN A 102 3.25 1.28 5.32
N ARG A 103 4.07 0.64 4.47
CA ARG A 103 3.65 0.22 3.13
C ARG A 103 2.66 -0.94 3.19
N ASP A 104 2.89 -1.94 4.03
CA ASP A 104 1.96 -3.05 4.21
C ASP A 104 0.58 -2.55 4.70
N GLN A 105 0.55 -1.66 5.68
CA GLN A 105 -0.70 -1.10 6.20
C GLN A 105 -1.40 -0.19 5.18
N LEU A 106 -0.64 0.51 4.33
CA LEU A 106 -1.21 1.25 3.20
C LEU A 106 -1.92 0.29 2.23
N VAL A 107 -1.28 -0.83 1.84
CA VAL A 107 -1.88 -1.82 0.95
C VAL A 107 -3.09 -2.50 1.60
N LEU A 108 -3.01 -2.83 2.89
CA LEU A 108 -4.14 -3.39 3.63
C LEU A 108 -5.34 -2.41 3.65
N SER A 109 -5.08 -1.12 3.85
CA SER A 109 -6.09 -0.07 3.78
C SER A 109 -6.74 0.00 2.39
N TRP A 110 -5.94 -0.11 1.33
CA TRP A 110 -6.42 -0.15 -0.05
C TRP A 110 -7.28 -1.38 -0.35
N ILE A 111 -6.85 -2.56 0.12
CA ILE A 111 -7.63 -3.79 0.02
C ILE A 111 -8.97 -3.55 0.71
N ASN A 112 -9.00 -3.12 1.97
CA ASN A 112 -10.22 -2.89 2.73
C ASN A 112 -11.18 -1.89 2.07
N ALA A 113 -10.64 -0.76 1.57
CA ALA A 113 -11.43 0.25 0.85
C ALA A 113 -12.05 -0.28 -0.46
N SER A 114 -11.41 -1.29 -1.06
CA SER A 114 -11.86 -1.93 -2.29
C SER A 114 -12.91 -3.01 -2.11
N LEU A 115 -13.29 -3.36 -0.87
CA LEU A 115 -14.26 -4.42 -0.60
C LEU A 115 -15.68 -3.89 -0.52
N SER A 116 -16.65 -4.70 -0.95
CA SER A 116 -18.06 -4.47 -0.61
C SER A 116 -18.36 -4.99 0.79
N GLU A 117 -19.47 -4.54 1.38
CA GLU A 117 -19.96 -4.98 2.68
C GLU A 117 -20.12 -6.51 2.77
N SER A 118 -20.43 -7.18 1.67
CA SER A 118 -20.56 -8.65 1.61
C SER A 118 -19.21 -9.40 1.74
N THR A 119 -18.11 -8.74 1.38
CA THR A 119 -16.77 -9.36 1.30
C THR A 119 -15.80 -8.87 2.36
N LEU A 120 -16.04 -7.68 2.93
CA LEU A 120 -15.26 -7.10 4.01
C LEU A 120 -15.10 -8.05 5.23
N PRO A 121 -16.13 -8.81 5.65
CA PRO A 121 -15.99 -9.76 6.77
C PRO A 121 -14.91 -10.82 6.58
N LEU A 122 -14.54 -11.17 5.34
CA LEU A 122 -13.54 -12.20 5.05
C LEU A 122 -12.12 -11.79 5.46
N VAL A 123 -11.84 -10.50 5.50
CA VAL A 123 -10.50 -9.97 5.83
C VAL A 123 -10.43 -9.39 7.25
N VAL A 124 -11.52 -9.49 8.02
CA VAL A 124 -11.52 -9.06 9.42
C VAL A 124 -10.50 -9.89 10.22
N GLY A 125 -9.67 -9.19 10.99
CA GLY A 125 -8.62 -9.80 11.80
C GLY A 125 -7.36 -10.21 11.02
N LYS A 126 -7.26 -9.92 9.72
CA LYS A 126 -6.00 -10.05 8.96
C LYS A 126 -5.12 -8.84 9.24
N LEU A 127 -3.89 -9.09 9.67
CA LEU A 127 -2.98 -8.03 10.13
C LEU A 127 -2.06 -7.53 9.03
N THR A 128 -1.85 -8.34 7.99
CA THR A 128 -0.97 -8.02 6.86
C THR A 128 -1.74 -8.00 5.55
N SER A 129 -1.24 -7.21 4.60
CA SER A 129 -1.80 -7.17 3.24
C SER A 129 -1.72 -8.52 2.54
N THR A 130 -0.62 -9.26 2.74
CA THR A 130 -0.40 -10.61 2.22
C THR A 130 -1.48 -11.59 2.69
N GLU A 131 -1.81 -11.59 3.97
CA GLU A 131 -2.85 -12.45 4.53
C GLU A 131 -4.24 -12.11 3.97
N ALA A 132 -4.59 -10.83 3.90
CA ALA A 132 -5.85 -10.37 3.35
C ALA A 132 -5.97 -10.78 1.87
N TRP A 133 -4.94 -10.49 1.06
CA TRP A 133 -4.90 -10.84 -0.35
C TRP A 133 -5.04 -12.35 -0.60
N ASN A 134 -4.30 -13.16 0.16
CA ASN A 134 -4.35 -14.61 0.05
C ASN A 134 -5.72 -15.17 0.48
N THR A 135 -6.35 -14.59 1.49
CA THR A 135 -7.69 -14.98 1.94
C THR A 135 -8.71 -14.73 0.82
N LEU A 136 -8.67 -13.55 0.20
CA LEU A 136 -9.54 -13.22 -0.94
C LEU A 136 -9.27 -14.12 -2.14
N ASN A 137 -8.00 -14.40 -2.46
CA ASN A 137 -7.64 -15.28 -3.56
C ASN A 137 -8.07 -16.73 -3.32
N LYS A 138 -8.05 -17.22 -2.07
CA LYS A 138 -8.59 -18.54 -1.72
C LYS A 138 -10.12 -18.59 -1.79
N ALA A 139 -10.79 -17.54 -1.32
CA ALA A 139 -12.25 -17.47 -1.31
C ALA A 139 -12.84 -17.40 -2.73
N PHE A 140 -12.22 -16.63 -3.63
CA PHE A 140 -12.81 -16.29 -4.94
C PHE A 140 -11.99 -16.76 -6.14
N GLY A 141 -10.73 -17.13 -5.95
CA GLY A 141 -9.83 -17.58 -7.01
C GLY A 141 -9.88 -19.08 -7.28
N SER A 142 -10.75 -19.83 -6.58
CA SER A 142 -10.90 -21.26 -6.84
C SER A 142 -11.42 -21.52 -8.27
N PRO A 143 -11.04 -22.65 -8.90
CA PRO A 143 -11.55 -23.02 -10.22
C PRO A 143 -13.07 -23.11 -10.26
N SER A 144 -13.72 -23.57 -9.19
CA SER A 144 -15.17 -23.64 -9.07
C SER A 144 -15.82 -22.25 -9.09
N HIS A 145 -15.27 -21.30 -8.33
CA HIS A 145 -15.76 -19.93 -8.30
C HIS A 145 -15.54 -19.22 -9.64
N THR A 146 -14.36 -19.41 -10.24
CA THR A 146 -14.05 -18.94 -11.59
C THR A 146 -15.00 -19.54 -12.62
N ARG A 147 -15.34 -20.83 -12.49
CA ARG A 147 -16.29 -21.52 -13.37
C ARG A 147 -17.70 -20.96 -13.22
N ILE A 148 -18.19 -20.78 -11.99
CA ILE A 148 -19.48 -20.14 -11.71
C ILE A 148 -19.54 -18.74 -12.33
N LEU A 149 -18.48 -17.95 -12.19
CA LEU A 149 -18.38 -16.63 -12.81
C LEU A 149 -18.44 -16.71 -14.34
N GLN A 150 -17.70 -17.64 -14.95
CA GLN A 150 -17.75 -17.86 -16.39
C GLN A 150 -19.17 -18.24 -16.85
N LEU A 151 -19.85 -19.12 -16.11
CA LEU A 151 -21.25 -19.48 -16.39
C LEU A 151 -22.16 -18.25 -16.28
N HIS A 152 -22.00 -17.41 -15.25
CA HIS A 152 -22.76 -16.18 -15.07
C HIS A 152 -22.55 -15.18 -16.22
N MET A 153 -21.31 -14.96 -16.65
CA MET A 153 -21.01 -14.08 -17.79
C MET A 153 -21.56 -14.65 -19.10
N GLN A 154 -21.50 -15.97 -19.29
CA GLN A 154 -22.14 -16.64 -20.43
C GLN A 154 -23.65 -16.41 -20.40
N LEU A 155 -24.33 -16.60 -19.25
CA LEU A 155 -25.76 -16.34 -19.09
C LEU A 155 -26.14 -14.88 -19.37
N GLN A 156 -25.37 -13.92 -18.86
CA GLN A 156 -25.62 -12.49 -19.11
C GLN A 156 -25.46 -12.12 -20.59
N ASN A 157 -24.45 -12.68 -21.27
CA ASN A 157 -24.24 -12.48 -22.70
C ASN A 157 -25.32 -13.19 -23.55
N LEU A 158 -25.78 -14.37 -23.13
CA LEU A 158 -26.86 -15.10 -23.78
C LEU A 158 -28.21 -14.40 -23.63
N LYS A 159 -28.50 -13.82 -22.47
CA LYS A 159 -29.70 -12.97 -22.27
C LYS A 159 -29.73 -11.76 -23.21
N LYS A 160 -28.57 -11.35 -23.73
CA LYS A 160 -28.45 -10.25 -24.71
C LYS A 160 -28.54 -10.73 -26.17
N ASN A 161 -28.40 -12.04 -26.43
CA ASN A 161 -28.39 -12.67 -27.76
C ASN A 161 -29.32 -13.90 -27.74
N ASP A 162 -30.60 -13.65 -27.96
CA ASP A 162 -31.81 -14.50 -27.83
C ASP A 162 -31.78 -15.91 -28.47
N SER A 163 -30.80 -16.74 -28.14
CA SER A 163 -30.57 -18.06 -28.71
C SER A 163 -30.48 -19.13 -27.62
N SER A 164 -31.64 -19.72 -27.31
CA SER A 164 -31.82 -21.07 -26.78
C SER A 164 -31.14 -21.41 -25.44
N ILE A 165 -31.84 -21.10 -24.34
CA ILE A 165 -31.64 -21.70 -23.00
C ILE A 165 -31.51 -23.24 -23.05
N SER A 166 -32.14 -23.88 -24.05
CA SER A 166 -32.11 -25.31 -24.33
C SER A 166 -30.68 -25.83 -24.64
N THR A 167 -29.93 -25.12 -25.48
CA THR A 167 -28.56 -25.52 -25.88
C THR A 167 -27.61 -25.53 -24.68
N TYR A 168 -27.87 -24.67 -23.70
CA TYR A 168 -27.09 -24.54 -22.49
C TYR A 168 -27.47 -25.56 -21.41
N LEU A 169 -28.76 -25.83 -21.18
CA LEU A 169 -29.20 -26.92 -20.30
C LEU A 169 -28.64 -28.27 -20.77
N GLN A 170 -28.50 -28.46 -22.08
CA GLN A 170 -27.92 -29.65 -22.67
C GLN A 170 -26.40 -29.76 -22.43
N GLN A 171 -25.64 -28.66 -22.56
CA GLN A 171 -24.21 -28.65 -22.19
C GLN A 171 -23.98 -28.78 -20.68
N ALA A 172 -24.80 -28.15 -19.84
CA ALA A 172 -24.72 -28.26 -18.39
C ALA A 172 -25.03 -29.69 -17.93
N LYS A 173 -26.03 -30.35 -18.53
CA LYS A 173 -26.35 -31.75 -18.25
C LYS A 173 -25.24 -32.70 -18.70
N TYR A 174 -24.67 -32.48 -19.88
CA TYR A 174 -23.54 -33.25 -20.40
C TYR A 174 -22.30 -33.17 -19.48
N LEU A 175 -22.00 -31.97 -18.98
CA LEU A 175 -20.85 -31.74 -18.10
C LEU A 175 -21.10 -32.19 -16.65
N ALA A 176 -22.35 -32.18 -16.17
CA ALA A 176 -22.71 -32.74 -14.87
C ALA A 176 -22.53 -34.26 -14.84
N ASP A 177 -22.90 -34.96 -15.91
CA ASP A 177 -22.67 -36.41 -16.04
C ASP A 177 -21.17 -36.77 -16.08
N GLU A 178 -20.32 -35.86 -16.56
CA GLU A 178 -18.86 -36.06 -16.58
C GLU A 178 -18.19 -35.89 -15.20
N THR A 179 -18.87 -35.23 -14.24
CA THR A 179 -18.37 -35.07 -12.86
C THR A 179 -18.75 -36.19 -11.90
N VAL A 180 -19.55 -37.18 -12.33
CA VAL A 180 -19.97 -38.33 -11.51
C VAL A 180 -19.14 -39.59 -11.83
N ARG A 181 -18.04 -39.46 -12.58
CA ARG A 181 -17.10 -40.55 -12.89
C ARG A 181 -15.73 -40.31 -12.28
#